data_AF-A0A946SMY6-F1
#
_entry.id   AF-A0A946SMY6-F1
#
_cell.length_a   1.000
_cell.length_b   1.000
_cell.length_c   1.000
_cell.angle_alpha   90.00
_cell.angle_beta   90.00
_cell.angle_gamma   90.00
#
_symmetry.space_group_name_H-M   'P 1'
#
loop_
_entity.id
_entity.type
_entity.pdbx_description
1 polymer ?
#
loop_
_entity_poly.entity_id
_entity_poly.type
_entity_poly.pdbx_seq_one_letter_code
_entity_poly.pdbx_strand_id
1 'polypeptide(L)'
;MFLRLGYRVGQAGVRHAIAVVLISKAITALTALSFSAIATNTRPKGGGAYYLISRSLGVDFGSAIGIVFFLAQAVSVAEVVVAENVPEAIGETSKDAAITFIGFSPMTGAGRPFTETMEMLSQGLHTVVFVHSAGGMELDV
;
A
#
# COMPACT_ATOMS: atom_id res chain seq x y z
N MET A 1 8.59 -0.29 -9.61
CA MET A 1 9.36 -1.27 -10.41
C MET A 1 10.87 -1.12 -10.23
N PHE A 2 11.42 0.09 -10.22
CA PHE A 2 12.87 0.34 -10.23
C PHE A 2 13.63 -0.11 -8.98
N LEU A 3 13.00 -0.10 -7.79
CA LEU A 3 13.68 -0.40 -6.52
C LEU A 3 14.02 -1.88 -6.30
N ARG A 4 13.19 -2.81 -6.79
CA ARG A 4 13.33 -4.25 -6.47
C ARG A 4 13.66 -5.13 -7.66
N LEU A 5 13.46 -4.66 -8.89
CA LEU A 5 13.70 -5.48 -10.08
C LEU A 5 15.19 -5.80 -10.27
N GLY A 6 16.07 -4.80 -10.12
CA GLY A 6 17.53 -4.99 -10.24
C GLY A 6 18.08 -5.98 -9.20
N TYR A 7 17.65 -5.87 -7.94
CA TYR A 7 18.04 -6.78 -6.88
C TYR A 7 17.58 -8.23 -7.13
N ARG A 8 16.33 -8.43 -7.58
CA ARG A 8 15.80 -9.76 -7.90
C ARG A 8 16.52 -10.40 -9.09
N VAL A 9 16.87 -9.62 -10.12
CA VAL A 9 17.66 -10.09 -11.27
C VAL A 9 19.09 -10.43 -10.85
N GLY A 10 19.70 -9.65 -9.95
CA GLY A 10 21.04 -9.89 -9.43
C GLY A 10 21.16 -11.17 -8.59
N GLN A 11 20.16 -11.48 -7.76
CA GLN A 11 20.17 -12.67 -6.90
C GLN A 11 19.71 -13.96 -7.60
N ALA A 12 18.68 -13.89 -8.46
CA ALA A 12 18.14 -15.09 -9.13
C ALA A 12 18.82 -15.39 -10.48
N GLY A 13 19.52 -14.40 -11.06
CA GLY A 13 20.05 -14.44 -12.42
C GLY A 13 18.99 -14.12 -13.49
N VAL A 14 19.46 -13.64 -14.65
CA VAL A 14 18.61 -13.14 -15.74
C VAL A 14 17.60 -14.18 -16.22
N ARG A 15 18.02 -15.44 -16.38
CA ARG A 15 17.14 -16.52 -16.88
C ARG A 15 15.97 -16.82 -15.93
N HIS A 16 16.22 -16.90 -14.62
CA HIS A 16 15.15 -17.15 -13.64
C HIS A 16 14.26 -15.92 -13.46
N ALA A 17 14.83 -14.71 -13.50
CA ALA A 17 14.03 -13.49 -13.44
C ALA A 17 13.04 -13.38 -14.61
N ILE A 18 13.48 -13.70 -15.83
CA ILE A 18 12.59 -13.77 -17.01
C ILE A 18 11.51 -14.83 -16.81
N ALA A 19 11.86 -16.03 -16.32
CA ALA A 19 10.89 -17.09 -16.06
C ALA A 19 9.82 -16.67 -15.04
N VAL A 20 10.22 -16.03 -13.93
CA VAL A 20 9.28 -15.51 -12.92
C VAL A 20 8.34 -14.46 -13.51
N VAL A 21 8.86 -13.54 -14.32
CA VAL A 21 8.03 -12.52 -14.98
C VAL A 21 7.03 -13.15 -15.94
N LEU A 22 7.45 -14.13 -16.75
CA LEU A 22 6.55 -14.83 -17.68
C LEU A 22 5.44 -15.59 -16.95
N ILE A 23 5.78 -16.33 -15.90
CA ILE A 23 4.79 -17.08 -15.10
C ILE A 23 3.82 -16.09 -14.42
N SER A 24 4.33 -15.01 -13.84
CA SER A 24 3.48 -13.98 -13.23
C SER A 24 2.52 -13.37 -14.24
N LYS A 25 3.00 -12.99 -15.43
CA LYS A 25 2.16 -12.46 -16.51
C LYS A 25 1.12 -13.46 -17.00
N ALA A 26 1.47 -14.74 -17.08
CA ALA A 26 0.52 -15.79 -17.44
C ALA A 26 -0.61 -15.91 -16.39
N ILE A 27 -0.30 -15.95 -15.10
CA ILE A 27 -1.30 -16.01 -14.03
C ILE A 27 -2.22 -14.78 -14.07
N THR A 28 -1.66 -13.57 -14.23
CA THR A 28 -2.45 -12.34 -14.35
C THR A 28 -3.34 -12.38 -15.59
N ALA A 29 -2.84 -12.86 -16.73
CA ALA A 29 -3.64 -12.97 -17.95
C ALA A 29 -4.80 -13.95 -17.81
N LEU A 30 -4.57 -15.14 -17.22
CA LEU A 30 -5.64 -16.11 -16.95
C LEU A 30 -6.71 -15.54 -16.00
N THR A 31 -6.28 -14.80 -14.97
CA THR A 31 -7.19 -14.13 -14.03
C THR A 31 -8.02 -13.06 -14.76
N ALA A 32 -7.39 -12.26 -15.61
CA ALA A 32 -8.05 -11.22 -16.38
C ALA A 32 -9.06 -11.80 -17.38
N LEU A 33 -8.73 -12.92 -18.04
CA LEU A 33 -9.65 -13.62 -18.93
C LEU A 33 -10.86 -14.18 -18.18
N SER A 34 -10.64 -14.75 -16.99
CA SER A 34 -11.73 -15.23 -16.11
C SER A 34 -12.64 -14.08 -15.68
N PHE A 35 -12.04 -12.94 -15.29
CA PHE A 35 -12.79 -11.74 -14.93
C PHE A 35 -13.56 -11.15 -16.12
N SER A 36 -12.99 -11.18 -17.33
CA SER A 36 -13.68 -10.77 -18.56
C SER A 36 -14.93 -11.62 -18.82
N ALA A 37 -14.85 -12.94 -18.64
CA ALA A 37 -16.00 -13.82 -18.82
C ALA A 37 -17.13 -13.50 -17.81
N ILE A 38 -16.77 -13.22 -16.56
CA ILE A 38 -17.69 -12.76 -15.50
C ILE A 38 -18.36 -11.42 -15.91
N ALA A 39 -17.57 -10.47 -16.40
CA ALA A 39 -18.05 -9.16 -16.81
C ALA A 39 -19.00 -9.24 -18.02
N THR A 40 -18.74 -10.13 -19.00
CA THR A 40 -19.60 -10.32 -20.17
C THR A 40 -20.94 -10.99 -19.83
N ASN A 41 -20.99 -11.82 -18.77
CA ASN A 41 -22.21 -12.51 -18.35
C ASN A 41 -23.16 -11.63 -17.49
N THR A 42 -22.70 -10.46 -17.05
CA THR A 42 -23.49 -9.53 -16.22
C THR A 42 -23.94 -8.32 -17.02
N ARG A 43 -25.23 -7.95 -16.94
CA ARG A 43 -25.70 -6.65 -17.45
C ARG A 43 -25.21 -5.56 -16.50
N PRO A 44 -24.33 -4.63 -16.94
CA PRO A 44 -23.80 -3.59 -16.08
C PRO A 44 -24.95 -2.66 -15.66
N LYS A 45 -25.29 -2.67 -14.37
CA LYS A 45 -26.16 -1.68 -13.74
C LYS A 45 -25.31 -0.90 -12.75
N GLY A 46 -24.74 0.23 -13.17
CA GLY A 46 -24.16 1.30 -12.32
C GLY A 46 -23.15 0.96 -11.21
N GLY A 47 -22.86 -0.30 -10.91
CA GLY A 47 -21.99 -0.74 -9.83
C GLY A 47 -20.63 -1.20 -10.34
N GLY A 48 -19.58 -0.90 -9.57
CA GLY A 48 -18.19 -1.26 -9.90
C GLY A 48 -17.88 -2.76 -9.75
N ALA A 49 -16.59 -3.10 -9.61
CA ALA A 49 -16.11 -4.48 -9.64
C ALA A 49 -16.79 -5.42 -8.61
N TYR A 50 -17.04 -4.96 -7.37
CA TYR A 50 -17.74 -5.75 -6.36
C TYR A 50 -19.17 -6.12 -6.76
N TYR A 51 -19.87 -5.19 -7.40
CA TYR A 51 -21.22 -5.40 -7.90
C TYR A 51 -21.24 -6.46 -9.02
N LEU A 52 -20.22 -6.49 -9.89
CA LEU A 52 -20.11 -7.50 -10.95
C LEU A 52 -19.84 -8.91 -10.39
N ILE A 53 -18.96 -9.03 -9.40
CA ILE A 53 -18.57 -10.32 -8.80
C ILE A 53 -19.72 -10.93 -8.00
N SER A 54 -20.32 -10.16 -7.08
CA SER A 54 -21.40 -10.63 -6.21
C SER A 54 -22.64 -11.10 -6.96
N ARG A 55 -22.90 -10.53 -8.15
CA ARG A 55 -24.06 -10.87 -9.00
C ARG A 55 -23.81 -12.04 -9.95
N SER A 56 -22.55 -12.33 -10.27
CA SER A 56 -22.16 -13.45 -11.13
C SER A 56 -21.87 -14.74 -10.36
N LEU A 57 -21.22 -14.63 -9.19
CA LEU A 57 -20.81 -15.79 -8.37
C LEU A 57 -21.70 -16.01 -7.14
N GLY A 58 -22.59 -15.08 -6.82
CA GLY A 58 -23.42 -15.10 -5.60
C GLY A 58 -22.80 -14.32 -4.44
N VAL A 59 -23.62 -14.03 -3.43
CA VAL A 59 -23.24 -13.17 -2.29
C VAL A 59 -22.15 -13.79 -1.40
N ASP A 60 -22.13 -15.12 -1.26
CA ASP A 60 -21.15 -15.84 -0.44
C ASP A 60 -19.73 -15.73 -1.02
N PHE A 61 -19.58 -15.93 -2.33
CA PHE A 61 -18.29 -15.77 -3.02
C PHE A 61 -17.91 -14.30 -3.20
N GLY A 62 -18.88 -13.42 -3.47
CA GLY A 62 -18.64 -11.98 -3.65
C GLY A 62 -18.10 -11.32 -2.39
N SER A 63 -18.66 -11.65 -1.23
CA SER A 63 -18.22 -11.09 0.06
C SER A 63 -16.82 -11.59 0.46
N ALA A 64 -16.54 -12.88 0.33
CA ALA A 64 -15.23 -13.45 0.64
C ALA A 64 -14.11 -12.85 -0.23
N ILE A 65 -14.32 -12.80 -1.55
CA ILE A 65 -13.33 -12.22 -2.50
C ILE A 65 -13.19 -10.71 -2.27
N GLY A 66 -14.31 -10.01 -2.01
CA GLY A 66 -14.32 -8.57 -1.77
C GLY A 66 -13.52 -8.16 -0.53
N ILE A 67 -13.68 -8.87 0.59
CA ILE A 67 -12.95 -8.59 1.83
C ILE A 67 -11.45 -8.85 1.65
N VAL A 68 -11.07 -9.97 1.04
CA VAL A 68 -9.65 -10.30 0.81
C VAL A 68 -9.02 -9.28 -0.15
N PHE A 69 -9.72 -8.89 -1.21
CA PHE A 69 -9.22 -7.87 -2.14
C PHE A 69 -9.10 -6.50 -1.49
N PHE A 70 -10.06 -6.09 -0.65
CA PHE A 70 -9.97 -4.84 0.10
C PHE A 70 -8.76 -4.82 1.03
N LEU A 71 -8.53 -5.89 1.79
CA LEU A 71 -7.38 -5.99 2.69
C LEU A 71 -6.05 -6.03 1.91
N ALA A 72 -6.00 -6.77 0.80
CA ALA A 72 -4.82 -6.83 -0.05
C ALA A 72 -4.47 -5.43 -0.62
N GLN A 73 -5.48 -4.67 -1.06
CA GLN A 73 -5.29 -3.30 -1.53
C GLN A 73 -4.88 -2.36 -0.38
N ALA A 74 -5.50 -2.47 0.80
CA ALA A 74 -5.15 -1.66 1.96
C ALA A 74 -3.68 -1.85 2.36
N VAL A 75 -3.16 -3.08 2.32
CA VAL A 75 -1.74 -3.36 2.58
C VAL A 75 -0.85 -2.95 1.40
N SER A 76 -1.30 -3.11 0.16
CA SER A 76 -0.51 -2.73 -1.02
C SER A 76 -0.26 -1.23 -1.15
N VAL A 77 -1.11 -0.39 -0.54
CA VAL A 77 -0.94 1.07 -0.51
C VAL A 77 0.13 1.51 0.50
N ALA A 78 0.63 0.61 1.36
CA ALA A 78 1.76 0.91 2.23
C ALA A 78 3.05 1.03 1.40
N GLU A 79 3.33 2.24 0.93
CA GLU A 79 4.53 2.61 0.19
C GLU A 79 5.52 3.35 1.09
N VAL A 80 6.81 3.02 0.97
CA VAL A 80 7.88 3.73 1.66
C VAL A 80 8.35 4.88 0.77
N VAL A 81 8.09 6.10 1.20
CA VAL A 81 8.52 7.33 0.52
C VAL A 81 9.86 7.78 1.10
N VAL A 82 10.87 7.95 0.25
CA VAL A 82 12.16 8.55 0.61
C VAL A 82 12.22 9.92 -0.06
N ALA A 83 12.36 10.98 0.73
CA ALA A 83 12.39 12.35 0.26
C ALA A 83 13.49 13.16 0.96
N GLU A 84 14.07 14.12 0.24
CA GLU A 84 15.04 15.07 0.81
C GLU A 84 14.35 16.05 1.76
N ASN A 85 13.16 16.54 1.39
CA ASN A 85 12.31 17.40 2.22
C ASN A 85 11.18 16.59 2.85
N VAL A 86 11.45 16.03 4.04
CA VAL A 86 10.47 15.22 4.79
C VAL A 86 9.14 15.95 5.06
N PRO A 87 9.10 17.24 5.48
CA PRO A 87 7.83 17.91 5.76
C PRO A 87 6.93 18.06 4.53
N GLU A 88 7.52 18.40 3.39
CA GLU A 88 6.80 18.57 2.13
C GLU A 88 6.25 17.24 1.60
N ALA A 89 7.06 16.19 1.66
CA ALA A 89 6.65 14.85 1.25
C ALA A 89 5.51 14.28 2.12
N ILE A 90 5.53 14.54 3.43
CA ILE A 90 4.43 14.17 4.32
C ILE A 90 3.17 14.95 3.97
N GLY A 91 3.27 16.25 3.72
CA GLY A 91 2.15 17.10 3.34
C GLY A 91 1.49 16.65 2.02
N GLU A 92 2.29 16.34 1.01
CA GLU A 92 1.78 15.88 -0.29
C GLU A 92 1.18 14.47 -0.22
N THR A 93 1.88 13.53 0.42
CA THR A 93 1.43 12.13 0.54
C THR A 93 0.21 11.97 1.44
N SER A 94 0.07 12.84 2.46
CA SER A 94 -1.01 12.76 3.45
C SER A 94 -2.22 13.63 3.11
N LYS A 95 -2.19 14.39 2.01
CA LYS A 95 -3.25 15.36 1.67
C LYS A 95 -4.64 14.74 1.60
N ASP A 96 -4.72 13.53 1.06
CA ASP A 96 -5.97 12.76 0.91
C ASP A 96 -6.14 11.68 1.99
N ALA A 97 -5.25 11.63 2.99
CA ALA A 97 -5.32 10.64 4.05
C ALA A 97 -6.45 10.99 5.04
N ALA A 98 -7.29 10.00 5.35
CA ALA A 98 -8.34 10.16 6.35
C ALA A 98 -7.77 10.29 7.78
N ILE A 99 -6.68 9.56 8.07
CA ILE A 99 -5.97 9.57 9.35
C ILE A 99 -4.48 9.39 9.05
N THR A 100 -3.64 10.27 9.59
CA THR A 100 -2.18 10.16 9.51
C THR A 100 -1.62 9.81 10.89
N PHE A 101 -1.03 8.61 10.99
CA PHE A 101 -0.27 8.19 12.17
C PHE A 101 1.19 8.53 11.95
N ILE A 102 1.76 9.32 12.86
CA ILE A 102 3.19 9.63 12.82
C ILE A 102 3.84 9.15 14.12
N GLY A 103 4.70 8.14 13.98
CA GLY A 103 5.47 7.54 15.07
C GLY A 103 6.92 8.00 15.00
N PHE A 104 7.47 8.41 16.13
CA PHE A 104 8.86 8.87 16.23
C PHE A 104 9.55 8.20 17.42
N SER A 105 10.82 7.86 17.24
CA SER A 105 11.71 7.52 18.36
C SER A 105 12.54 8.75 18.71
N PRO A 106 12.36 9.38 19.88
CA PRO A 106 13.18 10.50 20.28
C PRO A 106 14.62 10.02 20.50
N MET A 107 15.60 10.68 19.87
CA MET A 107 16.98 10.46 20.28
C MET A 107 17.14 10.90 21.73
N THR A 108 17.71 10.01 22.55
CA THR A 108 17.84 10.16 24.00
C THR A 108 18.52 11.50 24.32
N GLY A 109 17.79 12.44 24.95
CA GLY A 109 18.30 13.75 25.37
C GLY A 109 17.81 14.99 24.58
N ALA A 110 17.02 14.83 23.52
CA ALA A 110 16.61 15.96 22.65
C ALA A 110 15.16 16.44 22.91
N GLY A 111 14.83 16.93 24.12
CA GLY A 111 13.45 17.32 24.46
C GLY A 111 12.89 18.55 23.71
N ARG A 112 13.66 19.64 23.60
CA ARG A 112 13.22 20.87 22.88
C ARG A 112 13.31 20.76 21.35
N PRO A 113 14.41 20.24 20.77
CA PRO A 113 14.51 20.10 19.31
C PRO A 113 13.45 19.16 18.71
N PHE A 114 13.05 18.14 19.47
CA PHE A 114 11.98 17.23 19.07
C PHE A 114 10.64 17.94 18.94
N THR A 115 10.27 18.77 19.92
CA THR A 115 8.97 19.47 19.93
C THR A 115 8.87 20.46 18.76
N GLU A 116 9.95 21.20 18.46
CA GLU A 116 10.01 22.12 17.32
C GLU A 116 9.93 21.38 15.97
N THR A 117 10.57 20.22 15.86
CA THR A 117 10.47 19.36 14.68
C THR A 117 9.04 18.83 14.50
N MET A 118 8.36 18.47 15.59
CA MET A 118 6.98 17.97 15.56
C MET A 118 5.99 19.05 15.13
N GLU A 119 6.20 20.29 15.60
CA GLU A 119 5.38 21.43 15.21
C GLU A 119 5.56 21.72 13.72
N MET A 120 6.81 21.75 13.22
CA MET A 120 7.13 21.92 11.80
C MET A 120 6.51 20.83 10.90
N LEU A 121 6.51 19.56 11.34
CA LEU A 121 5.93 18.45 10.57
C LEU A 121 4.40 18.43 10.59
N SER A 122 3.77 19.02 11.61
CA SER A 122 2.31 19.06 11.75
C SER A 122 1.65 20.21 10.99
N GLN A 123 2.42 21.24 10.60
CA GLN A 123 1.88 22.41 9.92
C GLN A 123 1.25 22.02 8.58
N GLY A 124 -0.08 22.10 8.49
CA GLY A 124 -0.86 21.83 7.28
C GLY A 124 -1.57 20.46 7.25
N LEU A 125 -1.38 19.62 8.26
CA LEU A 125 -2.07 18.34 8.37
C LEU A 125 -3.32 18.47 9.27
N HIS A 126 -4.51 18.24 8.70
CA HIS A 126 -5.78 18.45 9.41
C HIS A 126 -6.12 17.36 10.44
N THR A 127 -5.49 16.18 10.36
CA THR A 127 -5.78 15.02 11.21
C THR A 127 -4.51 14.26 11.59
N VAL A 128 -3.71 14.82 12.50
CA VAL A 128 -2.48 14.18 13.01
C VAL A 128 -2.74 13.53 14.36
N VAL A 129 -2.43 12.24 14.48
CA VAL A 129 -2.35 11.54 15.76
C VAL A 129 -0.89 11.17 16.01
N PHE A 130 -0.31 11.75 17.06
CA PHE A 130 1.04 11.40 17.50
C PHE A 130 1.00 10.12 18.32
N VAL A 131 1.77 9.12 17.90
CA VAL A 131 1.91 7.85 18.63
C VAL A 131 3.28 7.84 19.30
N HIS A 132 3.28 7.83 20.64
CA HIS A 132 4.51 7.62 21.40
C HIS A 132 4.88 6.14 21.28
N SER A 133 6.10 5.87 20.80
CA SER A 133 6.67 4.56 20.50
C SER A 133 6.08 3.39 21.30
N ALA A 134 5.52 2.40 20.61
CA ALA A 134 5.04 1.15 21.19
C ALA A 134 6.21 0.16 21.34
N GLY A 135 6.86 0.18 22.50
CA GLY A 135 7.54 -1.02 23.00
C GLY A 135 9.01 -1.23 22.61
N GLY A 136 9.86 -0.20 22.74
CA GLY A 136 11.30 -0.39 23.01
C GLY A 136 12.13 -1.17 21.99
N MET A 137 11.65 -1.36 20.75
CA MET A 137 12.46 -1.96 19.70
C MET A 137 13.46 -0.93 19.16
N GLU A 138 14.68 -0.98 19.68
CA GLU A 138 15.86 -0.38 19.03
C GLU A 138 16.18 -1.22 17.77
N LEU A 139 16.24 -0.56 16.62
CA LEU A 139 16.76 -1.18 15.40
C LEU A 139 18.29 -1.21 15.55
N ASP A 140 18.82 -2.40 15.79
CA ASP A 140 20.26 -2.68 15.76
C ASP A 140 20.72 -2.53 14.30
N VAL A 141 21.31 -1.38 13.97
CA VAL A 141 21.97 -1.08 12.68
C VAL A 141 23.44 -0.81 12.90
#